data_AF-R4LAM4-F1
#
_entry.id   AF-R4LAM4-F1
#
_cell.length_a   1.000
_cell.length_b   1.000
_cell.length_c   1.000
_cell.angle_alpha   90.00
_cell.angle_beta   90.00
_cell.angle_gamma   90.00
#
_symmetry.space_group_name_H-M   'P 1'
#
loop_
_entity.id
_entity.type
_entity.pdbx_description
1 polymer ?
#
loop_
_entity_poly.entity_id
_entity_poly.type
_entity_poly.pdbx_seq_one_letter_code
_entity_poly.pdbx_strand_id
1 'polypeptide(L)'
;MDDLEAEATINTILYGVDMDPDLQDPELVDRYVRFMIEQRYFPYPIAEYEQAIEVMLRNGTIPGRSLEFSEKYAEPELLDFLAALHRRMQERKPWPRPKVRKIPVQRWDEAALDRVVARVARSRMQLEGYLHHIFDRVVLGEGKVPVMLLELGTGERVSVVGSADPRASFTLLAQAGDDPPQVIAHFVELTGVPADQVEPLV
;
A
#
# COMPACT_ATOMS: atom_id res chain seq x y z
N MET A 1 17.96 5.79 -5.29
CA MET A 1 16.90 5.68 -6.29
C MET A 1 17.44 6.20 -7.60
N ASP A 2 17.29 5.43 -8.69
CA ASP A 2 17.58 5.93 -10.03
C ASP A 2 16.40 6.74 -10.60
N ASP A 3 16.59 7.39 -11.75
CA ASP A 3 15.57 8.27 -12.32
C ASP A 3 14.30 7.53 -12.75
N LEU A 4 14.41 6.26 -13.19
CA LEU A 4 13.27 5.46 -13.62
C LEU A 4 12.42 5.00 -12.43
N GLU A 5 13.07 4.59 -11.34
CA GLU A 5 12.40 4.28 -10.08
C GLU A 5 11.71 5.53 -9.49
N ALA A 6 12.37 6.69 -9.57
CA ALA A 6 11.79 7.95 -9.12
C ALA A 6 10.57 8.34 -9.98
N GLU A 7 10.65 8.19 -11.30
CA GLU A 7 9.55 8.42 -12.23
C GLU A 7 8.32 7.57 -11.89
N ALA A 8 8.51 6.24 -11.75
CA ALA A 8 7.43 5.33 -11.40
C ALA A 8 6.78 5.65 -10.05
N THR A 9 7.58 6.08 -9.07
CA THR A 9 7.11 6.47 -7.75
C THR A 9 6.27 7.75 -7.81
N ILE A 10 6.76 8.79 -8.51
CA ILE A 10 6.06 10.07 -8.67
C ILE A 10 4.75 9.93 -9.44
N ASN A 11 4.66 9.02 -10.41
CA ASN A 11 3.42 8.79 -11.17
C ASN A 11 2.23 8.47 -10.24
N THR A 12 2.47 7.80 -9.10
CA THR A 12 1.40 7.50 -8.14
C THR A 12 0.89 8.74 -7.40
N ILE A 13 1.75 9.74 -7.17
CA ILE A 13 1.34 11.04 -6.61
C ILE A 13 0.57 11.83 -7.65
N LEU A 14 1.11 11.94 -8.87
CA LEU A 14 0.52 12.76 -9.94
C LEU A 14 -0.87 12.26 -10.33
N TYR A 15 -1.04 10.94 -10.43
CA TYR A 15 -2.34 10.33 -10.68
C TYR A 15 -3.38 10.69 -9.61
N GLY A 16 -2.98 10.78 -8.34
CA GLY A 16 -3.86 11.22 -7.26
C GLY A 16 -4.18 12.72 -7.37
N VAL A 17 -3.16 13.53 -7.63
CA VAL A 17 -3.24 14.98 -7.71
C VAL A 17 -4.21 15.45 -8.79
N ASP A 18 -4.27 14.79 -9.94
CA ASP A 18 -5.19 15.12 -11.03
C ASP A 18 -6.67 15.08 -10.60
N MET A 19 -6.98 14.26 -9.59
CA MET A 19 -8.32 14.11 -9.02
C MET A 19 -8.65 15.17 -7.96
N ASP A 20 -7.67 15.89 -7.44
CA ASP A 20 -7.88 16.94 -6.44
C ASP A 20 -8.32 18.25 -7.11
N PRO A 21 -9.17 19.07 -6.47
CA PRO A 21 -9.69 20.29 -7.08
C PRO A 21 -8.68 21.45 -7.12
N ASP A 22 -7.81 21.56 -6.12
CA ASP A 22 -6.90 22.69 -5.89
C ASP A 22 -5.61 22.23 -5.19
N LEU A 23 -4.46 22.44 -5.83
CA LEU A 23 -3.14 22.07 -5.27
C LEU A 23 -2.61 23.04 -4.22
N GLN A 24 -3.19 24.25 -4.14
CA GLN A 24 -2.78 25.27 -3.19
C GLN A 24 -3.46 25.12 -1.82
N ASP A 25 -4.38 24.17 -1.68
CA ASP A 25 -5.03 23.85 -0.41
C ASP A 25 -3.99 23.27 0.59
N PRO A 26 -3.70 23.96 1.71
CA PRO A 26 -2.77 23.45 2.71
C PRO A 26 -3.24 22.14 3.37
N GLU A 27 -4.54 21.89 3.44
CA GLU A 27 -5.07 20.63 4.00
C GLU A 27 -4.82 19.43 3.09
N LEU A 28 -4.66 19.67 1.77
CA LEU A 28 -4.33 18.65 0.79
C LEU A 28 -2.95 18.04 1.07
N VAL A 29 -1.94 18.89 1.28
CA VAL A 29 -0.57 18.45 1.57
C VAL A 29 -0.53 17.59 2.84
N ASP A 30 -1.19 18.05 3.90
CA ASP A 30 -1.31 17.31 5.16
C ASP A 30 -2.01 15.96 4.99
N ARG A 31 -3.03 15.90 4.13
CA ARG A 31 -3.75 14.67 3.78
C ARG A 31 -2.85 13.68 3.06
N TYR A 32 -2.07 14.13 2.07
CA TYR A 32 -1.14 13.27 1.33
C TYR A 32 -0.05 12.71 2.23
N VAL A 33 0.60 13.56 3.05
CA VAL A 33 1.61 13.08 4.01
C VAL A 33 1.03 12.08 4.98
N ARG A 34 -0.18 12.32 5.52
CA ARG A 34 -0.86 11.34 6.38
C ARG A 34 -1.09 10.02 5.67
N PHE A 35 -1.60 10.04 4.44
CA PHE A 35 -1.85 8.82 3.67
C PHE A 35 -0.55 8.07 3.33
N MET A 36 0.55 8.77 3.03
CA MET A 36 1.86 8.14 2.82
C MET A 36 2.41 7.50 4.11
N ILE A 37 2.27 8.17 5.26
CA ILE A 37 2.64 7.60 6.57
C ILE A 37 1.82 6.34 6.88
N GLU A 38 0.51 6.40 6.61
CA GLU A 38 -0.41 5.29 6.81
C GLU A 38 -0.32 4.21 5.71
N GLN A 39 0.50 4.45 4.68
CA GLN A 39 0.61 3.64 3.46
C GLN A 39 -0.75 3.36 2.80
N ARG A 40 -1.66 4.34 2.88
CA ARG A 40 -3.02 4.29 2.36
C ARG A 40 -3.04 4.74 0.90
N TYR A 41 -3.30 3.83 -0.03
CA TYR A 41 -3.26 4.03 -1.49
C TYR A 41 -1.86 4.26 -2.09
N PHE A 42 -0.85 4.46 -1.25
CA PHE A 42 0.54 4.63 -1.65
C PHE A 42 1.28 3.29 -1.54
N PRO A 43 1.65 2.65 -2.67
CA PRO A 43 2.27 1.32 -2.65
C PRO A 43 3.65 1.30 -1.99
N TYR A 44 4.39 2.42 -1.98
CA TYR A 44 5.75 2.50 -1.46
C TYR A 44 5.79 3.11 -0.04
N PRO A 45 6.83 2.82 0.76
CA PRO A 45 7.09 3.54 2.00
C PRO A 45 7.28 5.04 1.75
N ILE A 46 6.87 5.88 2.71
CA ILE A 46 7.02 7.34 2.64
C ILE A 46 8.47 7.80 2.35
N ALA A 47 9.48 7.04 2.80
CA ALA A 47 10.88 7.34 2.53
C ALA A 47 11.27 7.18 1.04
N GLU A 48 10.60 6.30 0.29
CA GLU A 48 10.82 6.16 -1.15
C GLU A 48 10.19 7.34 -1.90
N TYR A 49 9.01 7.78 -1.48
CA TYR A 49 8.40 9.01 -1.99
C TYR A 49 9.26 10.23 -1.74
N GLU A 50 9.85 10.35 -0.55
CA GLU A 50 10.76 11.45 -0.23
C GLU A 50 11.92 11.51 -1.23
N GLN A 51 12.59 10.37 -1.46
CA GLN A 51 13.71 10.29 -2.40
C GLN A 51 13.28 10.63 -3.82
N ALA A 52 12.13 10.13 -4.27
CA ALA A 52 11.62 10.40 -5.61
C ALA A 52 11.30 11.90 -5.79
N ILE A 53 10.70 12.53 -4.78
CA ILE A 53 10.42 13.97 -4.78
C ILE A 53 11.72 14.78 -4.82
N GLU A 54 12.73 14.39 -4.03
CA GLU A 54 14.04 15.05 -4.04
C GLU A 54 14.71 15.01 -5.42
N VAL A 55 14.57 13.92 -6.17
CA VAL A 55 15.06 13.82 -7.55
C VAL A 55 14.38 14.86 -8.44
N MET A 56 13.05 14.95 -8.41
CA MET A 56 12.30 15.92 -9.24
C MET A 56 12.65 17.37 -8.89
N LEU A 57 12.68 17.69 -7.59
CA LEU A 57 13.00 19.02 -7.11
C LEU A 57 14.43 19.43 -7.44
N ARG A 58 15.39 18.50 -7.35
CA ARG A 58 16.80 18.75 -7.73
C ARG A 58 16.94 18.99 -9.23
N ASN A 59 16.22 18.24 -10.05
CA ASN A 59 16.25 18.38 -11.50
C ASN A 59 15.48 19.62 -11.96
N GLY A 60 14.55 20.12 -11.14
CA GLY A 60 13.69 21.26 -11.46
C GLY A 60 12.68 20.95 -12.57
N THR A 61 12.41 19.67 -12.82
CA THR A 61 11.51 19.19 -13.88
C THR A 61 10.95 17.82 -13.53
N ILE A 62 9.77 17.53 -14.06
CA ILE A 62 9.09 16.24 -14.01
C ILE A 62 9.23 15.60 -15.41
N PRO A 63 9.65 14.32 -15.52
CA PRO A 63 9.72 13.64 -16.82
C PRO A 63 8.43 13.78 -17.62
N GLY A 64 8.53 14.05 -18.92
CA GLY A 64 7.34 14.33 -19.75
C GLY A 64 6.27 13.23 -19.73
N ARG A 65 6.67 11.96 -19.60
CA ARG A 65 5.73 10.84 -19.44
C ARG A 65 4.99 10.85 -18.11
N SER A 66 5.62 11.33 -17.05
CA SER A 66 4.98 11.53 -15.74
C SER A 66 3.93 12.62 -15.78
N LEU A 67 4.14 13.68 -16.57
CA LEU A 67 3.15 14.76 -16.72
C LEU A 67 1.82 14.27 -17.32
N GLU A 68 1.82 13.20 -18.12
CA GLU A 68 0.60 12.57 -18.67
C GLU A 68 -0.32 12.01 -17.56
N PHE A 69 0.17 11.82 -16.33
CA PHE A 69 -0.65 11.39 -15.19
C PHE A 69 -1.37 12.54 -14.48
N SER A 70 -1.08 13.80 -14.84
CA SER A 70 -1.74 14.98 -14.29
C SER A 70 -1.87 16.07 -15.35
N GLU A 71 -2.80 15.89 -16.28
CA GLU A 71 -3.07 16.84 -17.37
C GLU A 71 -3.71 18.14 -16.87
N LYS A 72 -4.32 18.12 -15.68
CA LYS A 72 -5.04 19.28 -15.13
C LYS A 72 -4.14 20.44 -14.70
N TYR A 73 -2.91 20.15 -14.30
CA TYR A 73 -2.01 21.13 -13.67
C TYR A 73 -0.73 21.31 -14.50
N ALA A 74 -0.21 22.54 -14.55
CA ALA A 74 1.06 22.79 -15.21
C ALA A 74 2.24 22.26 -14.37
N GLU A 75 3.34 21.91 -15.04
CA GLU A 75 4.54 21.39 -14.37
C GLU A 75 5.06 22.28 -13.21
N PRO A 76 5.09 23.63 -13.31
CA PRO A 76 5.49 24.46 -12.18
C PRO A 76 4.57 24.31 -10.95
N GLU A 77 3.26 24.17 -11.14
CA GLU A 77 2.30 23.97 -10.05
C GLU A 77 2.51 22.61 -9.37
N LEU A 78 2.83 21.58 -10.16
CA LEU A 78 3.17 20.26 -9.65
C LEU A 78 4.48 20.29 -8.85
N LEU A 79 5.52 20.97 -9.34
CA LEU A 79 6.78 21.12 -8.62
C LEU A 79 6.61 21.89 -7.30
N ASP A 80 5.80 22.95 -7.29
CA ASP A 80 5.47 23.70 -6.08
C ASP A 80 4.73 22.81 -5.05
N PHE A 81 3.79 21.99 -5.51
CA PHE A 81 3.10 21.01 -4.68
C PHE A 81 4.07 19.97 -4.11
N LEU A 82 4.94 19.39 -4.95
CA LEU A 82 5.96 18.42 -4.51
C LEU A 82 6.93 19.05 -3.50
N ALA A 83 7.29 20.32 -3.65
CA ALA A 83 8.11 21.04 -2.69
C ALA A 83 7.40 21.25 -1.34
N ALA A 84 6.11 21.62 -1.37
CA ALA A 84 5.29 21.73 -0.16
C ALA A 84 5.15 20.36 0.55
N LEU A 85 4.94 19.30 -0.23
CA LEU A 85 4.85 17.93 0.25
C LEU A 85 6.15 17.48 0.91
N HIS A 86 7.30 17.67 0.25
CA HIS A 86 8.62 17.34 0.82
C HIS A 86 8.87 18.04 2.14
N ARG A 87 8.62 19.36 2.21
CA ARG A 87 8.76 20.14 3.45
C ARG A 87 7.89 19.55 4.55
N ARG A 88 6.62 19.25 4.25
CA ARG A 88 5.70 18.69 5.23
C ARG A 88 6.10 17.28 5.68
N MET A 89 6.67 16.47 4.79
CA MET A 89 7.22 15.17 5.14
C MET A 89 8.39 15.31 6.14
N GLN A 90 9.29 16.28 5.93
CA GLN A 90 10.40 16.55 6.86
C GLN A 90 9.91 16.91 8.26
N GLU A 91 8.90 17.78 8.35
CA GLU A 91 8.31 18.20 9.64
C GLU A 91 7.69 17.05 10.43
N ARG A 92 7.31 15.97 9.74
CA ARG A 92 6.66 14.80 10.33
C ARG A 92 7.64 13.67 10.68
N LYS A 93 8.95 13.86 10.48
CA LYS A 93 9.96 12.89 10.90
C LYS A 93 10.10 12.85 12.44
N PRO A 94 10.43 11.68 13.02
CA PRO A 94 10.55 10.38 12.37
C PRO A 94 9.17 9.80 12.04
N TRP A 95 9.04 9.17 10.88
CA TRP A 95 7.77 8.52 10.50
C TRP A 95 7.62 7.18 11.22
N PRO A 96 6.42 6.87 11.75
CA PRO A 96 6.16 5.57 12.37
C PRO A 96 6.25 4.45 11.32
N ARG A 97 6.50 3.23 11.79
CA ARG A 97 6.35 2.04 10.93
C ARG A 97 4.88 1.92 10.49
N PRO A 98 4.59 1.60 9.22
CA PRO A 98 3.22 1.38 8.78
C PRO A 98 2.59 0.21 9.54
N LYS A 99 1.28 0.30 9.80
CA LYS A 99 0.51 -0.78 10.46
C LYS A 99 0.48 -2.06 9.63
N VAL A 100 0.45 -1.89 8.31
CA VAL A 100 0.41 -2.97 7.33
C VAL A 100 1.27 -2.53 6.16
N ARG A 101 2.12 -3.42 5.67
CA ARG A 101 2.95 -3.21 4.50
C ARG A 101 2.76 -4.36 3.53
N LYS A 102 2.36 -4.08 2.29
CA LYS A 102 2.36 -5.11 1.23
C LYS A 102 3.79 -5.54 0.92
N ILE A 103 4.00 -6.86 0.87
CA ILE A 103 5.25 -7.47 0.39
C ILE A 103 5.02 -7.89 -1.08
N PRO A 104 6.02 -7.72 -1.98
CA PRO A 104 5.92 -8.21 -3.34
C PRO A 104 5.62 -9.71 -3.41
N VAL A 105 4.64 -10.10 -4.20
CA VAL A 105 4.19 -11.50 -4.30
C VAL A 105 5.26 -12.44 -4.86
N GLN A 106 6.26 -11.91 -5.56
CA GLN A 106 7.43 -12.69 -6.03
C GLN A 106 8.24 -13.28 -4.86
N ARG A 107 8.06 -12.75 -3.65
CA ARG A 107 8.67 -13.25 -2.41
C ARG A 107 7.78 -14.25 -1.67
N TRP A 108 6.74 -14.78 -2.34
CA TRP A 108 5.82 -15.77 -1.77
C TRP A 108 6.54 -16.96 -1.14
N ASP A 109 7.48 -17.56 -1.88
CA ASP A 109 8.22 -18.75 -1.44
C ASP A 109 9.14 -18.46 -0.24
N GLU A 110 9.60 -17.21 -0.09
CA GLU A 110 10.41 -16.77 1.04
C GLU A 110 9.58 -16.53 2.32
N ALA A 111 8.26 -16.34 2.18
CA ALA A 111 7.40 -15.98 3.30
C ALA A 111 7.07 -17.18 4.20
N ALA A 112 7.18 -18.41 3.69
CA ALA A 112 6.88 -19.66 4.40
C ALA A 112 5.50 -19.63 5.10
N LEU A 113 4.47 -19.18 4.36
CA LEU A 113 3.10 -19.06 4.86
C LEU A 113 2.27 -20.29 4.50
N ASP A 114 2.44 -21.35 5.29
CA ASP A 114 1.83 -22.66 5.07
C ASP A 114 0.72 -23.01 6.07
N ARG A 115 0.54 -22.20 7.13
CA ARG A 115 -0.46 -22.44 8.16
C ARG A 115 -1.72 -21.63 7.90
N VAL A 116 -2.84 -22.32 7.63
CA VAL A 116 -4.17 -21.71 7.63
C VAL A 116 -4.58 -21.37 9.06
N VAL A 117 -4.89 -20.10 9.32
CA VAL A 117 -5.29 -19.62 10.66
C VAL A 117 -6.74 -19.17 10.74
N ALA A 118 -7.27 -18.58 9.66
CA ALA A 118 -8.65 -18.09 9.65
C ALA A 118 -9.24 -18.03 8.23
N ARG A 119 -10.57 -17.89 8.17
CA ARG A 119 -11.33 -17.52 6.98
C ARG A 119 -11.77 -16.07 7.12
N VAL A 120 -11.62 -15.29 6.06
CA VAL A 120 -12.04 -13.89 6.00
C VAL A 120 -13.25 -13.77 5.08
N ALA A 121 -14.42 -13.54 5.67
CA ALA A 121 -15.73 -13.50 5.01
C ALA A 121 -16.01 -12.14 4.33
N ARG A 122 -15.10 -11.68 3.48
CA ARG A 122 -15.21 -10.42 2.75
C ARG A 122 -14.93 -10.59 1.27
N SER A 123 -15.57 -9.75 0.45
CA SER A 123 -15.25 -9.72 -0.98
C SER A 123 -13.86 -9.11 -1.20
N ARG A 124 -13.27 -9.40 -2.37
CA ARG A 124 -11.99 -8.81 -2.79
C ARG A 124 -11.99 -7.28 -2.63
N MET A 125 -13.02 -6.63 -3.18
CA MET A 125 -13.13 -5.16 -3.17
C MET A 125 -13.21 -4.59 -1.76
N GLN A 126 -13.90 -5.28 -0.84
CA GLN A 126 -13.95 -4.87 0.56
C GLN A 126 -12.58 -5.00 1.23
N LEU A 127 -11.87 -6.11 0.99
CA LEU A 127 -10.52 -6.32 1.53
C LEU A 127 -9.51 -5.33 0.98
N GLU A 128 -9.54 -5.03 -0.32
CA GLU A 128 -8.70 -3.97 -0.90
C GLU A 128 -9.02 -2.59 -0.29
N GLY A 129 -10.28 -2.36 0.06
CA GLY A 129 -10.73 -1.17 0.80
C GLY A 129 -10.16 -1.06 2.22
N TYR A 130 -10.15 -2.16 2.99
CA TYR A 130 -9.58 -2.19 4.34
C TYR A 130 -8.05 -2.18 4.34
N LEU A 131 -7.44 -2.97 3.46
CA LEU A 131 -6.00 -3.18 3.40
C LEU A 131 -5.26 -2.09 2.61
N HIS A 132 -6.00 -1.23 1.90
CA HIS A 132 -5.48 -0.16 1.04
C HIS A 132 -4.45 -0.62 0.00
N HIS A 133 -4.54 -1.90 -0.38
CA HIS A 133 -3.64 -2.58 -1.29
C HIS A 133 -4.45 -3.43 -2.27
N ILE A 134 -3.92 -3.63 -3.48
CA ILE A 134 -4.56 -4.44 -4.52
C ILE A 134 -4.03 -5.87 -4.47
N PHE A 135 -4.90 -6.87 -4.64
CA PHE A 135 -4.47 -8.27 -4.75
C PHE A 135 -3.71 -8.52 -6.06
N ASP A 136 -2.57 -9.20 -5.94
CA ASP A 136 -1.87 -9.78 -7.07
C ASP A 136 -2.59 -11.04 -7.56
N ARG A 137 -2.26 -11.53 -8.76
CA ARG A 137 -2.76 -12.80 -9.29
C ARG A 137 -1.61 -13.79 -9.36
N VAL A 138 -1.74 -14.89 -8.61
CA VAL A 138 -0.73 -15.97 -8.57
C VAL A 138 -1.33 -17.22 -9.20
N VAL A 139 -0.52 -17.96 -9.94
CA VAL A 139 -0.88 -19.29 -10.43
C VAL A 139 -0.65 -20.29 -9.29
N LEU A 140 -1.73 -20.81 -8.72
CA LEU A 140 -1.69 -21.90 -7.73
C LEU A 140 -2.46 -23.10 -8.29
N GLY A 141 -1.75 -24.21 -8.52
CA GLY A 141 -2.31 -25.37 -9.23
C GLY A 141 -2.73 -25.01 -10.66
N GLU A 142 -3.98 -25.32 -11.01
CA GLU A 142 -4.54 -25.07 -12.35
C GLU A 142 -5.17 -23.68 -12.52
N GLY A 143 -5.24 -22.88 -11.46
CA GLY A 143 -5.98 -21.61 -11.43
C GLY A 143 -5.12 -20.39 -11.12
N LYS A 144 -5.56 -19.22 -11.60
CA LYS A 144 -5.07 -17.92 -11.10
C LYS A 144 -5.96 -17.49 -9.94
N VAL A 145 -5.35 -17.30 -8.76
CA VAL A 145 -6.06 -16.87 -7.56
C VAL A 145 -5.54 -15.51 -7.07
N PRO A 146 -6.39 -14.69 -6.44
CA PRO A 146 -5.95 -13.43 -5.85
C PRO A 146 -5.16 -13.69 -4.57
N VAL A 147 -3.99 -13.08 -4.46
CA VAL A 147 -3.10 -13.20 -3.30
C VAL A 147 -2.62 -11.82 -2.86
N MET A 148 -2.59 -11.60 -1.55
CA MET A 148 -1.93 -10.45 -0.96
C MET A 148 -1.00 -10.93 0.15
N LEU A 149 0.27 -10.56 0.06
CA LEU A 149 1.28 -10.84 1.06
C LEU A 149 1.51 -9.57 1.87
N LEU A 150 1.46 -9.67 3.19
CA LEU A 150 1.51 -8.52 4.09
C LEU A 150 2.53 -8.77 5.20
N GLU A 151 3.19 -7.70 5.63
CA GLU A 151 3.90 -7.61 6.91
C GLU A 151 3.10 -6.69 7.83
N LEU A 152 2.73 -7.20 9.00
CA LEU A 152 2.06 -6.41 10.03
C LEU A 152 3.08 -5.53 10.76
N GLY A 153 2.63 -4.41 11.34
CA GLY A 153 3.49 -3.49 12.09
C GLY A 153 4.19 -4.15 13.28
N THR A 154 3.59 -5.22 13.81
CA THR A 154 4.12 -6.12 14.85
C THR A 154 5.24 -7.05 14.35
N GLY A 155 5.37 -7.23 13.03
CA GLY A 155 6.45 -7.96 12.37
C GLY A 155 6.04 -9.30 11.76
N GLU A 156 4.87 -9.85 12.12
CA GLU A 156 4.37 -11.08 11.51
C GLU A 156 4.12 -10.90 10.01
N ARG A 157 4.33 -11.98 9.27
CA ARG A 157 3.97 -12.06 7.86
C ARG A 157 2.70 -12.88 7.74
N VAL A 158 1.76 -12.35 6.98
CA VAL A 158 0.48 -13.01 6.72
C VAL A 158 0.18 -12.96 5.23
N SER A 159 -0.65 -13.89 4.76
CA SER A 159 -1.23 -13.79 3.43
C SER A 159 -2.73 -13.94 3.48
N VAL A 160 -3.39 -13.10 2.69
CA VAL A 160 -4.80 -13.24 2.35
C VAL A 160 -4.88 -13.86 0.96
N VAL A 161 -5.40 -15.09 0.88
CA VAL A 161 -5.50 -15.89 -0.35
C VAL A 161 -6.95 -16.14 -0.68
N GLY A 162 -7.41 -15.72 -1.85
CA GLY A 162 -8.78 -15.99 -2.30
C GLY A 162 -8.88 -17.28 -3.11
N SER A 163 -10.08 -17.51 -3.63
CA SER A 163 -10.35 -18.57 -4.61
C SER A 163 -10.41 -18.01 -6.02
N ALA A 164 -10.40 -18.90 -7.01
CA ALA A 164 -10.78 -18.56 -8.38
C ALA A 164 -12.27 -18.17 -8.49
N ASP A 165 -13.12 -18.62 -7.56
CA ASP A 165 -14.50 -18.15 -7.43
C ASP A 165 -14.54 -16.78 -6.72
N PRO A 166 -14.97 -15.70 -7.40
CA PRO A 166 -15.03 -14.36 -6.81
C PRO A 166 -16.07 -14.22 -5.68
N ARG A 167 -16.95 -15.21 -5.49
CA ARG A 167 -17.94 -15.25 -4.40
C ARG A 167 -17.44 -15.97 -3.16
N ALA A 168 -16.31 -16.67 -3.25
CA ALA A 168 -15.75 -17.39 -2.13
C ALA A 168 -15.08 -16.46 -1.12
N SER A 169 -15.03 -16.91 0.13
CA SER A 169 -14.25 -16.27 1.20
C SER A 169 -12.75 -16.35 0.92
N PHE A 170 -11.99 -15.48 1.60
CA PHE A 170 -10.54 -15.54 1.60
C PHE A 170 -10.03 -16.38 2.77
N THR A 171 -8.83 -16.91 2.64
CA THR A 171 -8.11 -17.64 3.69
C THR A 171 -6.97 -16.77 4.18
N LEU A 172 -6.82 -16.64 5.49
CA LEU A 172 -5.68 -16.02 6.14
C LEU A 172 -4.65 -17.11 6.46
N LEU A 173 -3.44 -16.92 5.95
CA LEU A 173 -2.27 -17.76 6.20
C LEU A 173 -1.26 -17.01 7.07
N ALA A 174 -0.58 -17.73 7.95
CA ALA A 174 0.50 -17.25 8.82
C ALA A 174 1.71 -18.18 8.72
N GLN A 175 2.82 -17.81 9.37
CA GLN A 175 3.98 -18.70 9.45
C GLN A 175 3.70 -19.83 10.45
N ALA A 176 4.28 -21.01 10.22
CA ALA A 176 4.07 -22.18 11.09
C ALA A 176 4.39 -21.92 12.58
N GLY A 177 5.38 -21.07 12.86
CA GLY A 177 5.83 -20.74 14.21
C GLY A 177 4.99 -19.70 14.95
N ASP A 178 4.08 -19.00 14.27
CA ASP A 178 3.26 -17.95 14.88
C ASP A 178 2.09 -18.54 15.69
N ASP A 179 1.65 -17.80 16.72
CA ASP A 179 0.45 -18.12 17.50
C ASP A 179 -0.83 -17.63 16.77
N PRO A 180 -1.71 -18.52 16.26
CA PRO A 180 -2.81 -18.09 15.40
C PRO A 180 -3.80 -17.10 16.03
N PRO A 181 -4.28 -17.28 17.29
CA PRO A 181 -5.17 -16.30 17.91
C PRO A 181 -4.54 -14.91 17.98
N GLN A 182 -3.23 -14.84 18.26
CA GLN A 182 -2.48 -13.58 18.27
C GLN A 182 -2.38 -12.97 16.87
N VAL A 183 -2.05 -13.75 15.85
CA VAL A 183 -1.99 -13.28 14.45
C VAL A 183 -3.34 -12.75 14.00
N ILE A 184 -4.43 -13.45 14.32
CA ILE A 184 -5.80 -13.01 14.00
C ILE A 184 -6.13 -11.69 14.68
N ALA A 185 -5.80 -11.57 15.97
CA ALA A 185 -6.04 -10.34 16.74
C ALA A 185 -5.26 -9.15 16.15
N HIS A 186 -3.96 -9.31 15.87
CA HIS A 186 -3.15 -8.27 15.25
C HIS A 186 -3.62 -7.94 13.84
N PHE A 187 -4.02 -8.93 13.04
CA PHE A 187 -4.59 -8.69 11.72
C PHE A 187 -5.83 -7.80 11.81
N VAL A 188 -6.80 -8.14 12.67
CA VAL A 188 -8.02 -7.34 12.88
C VAL A 188 -7.69 -5.93 13.34
N GLU A 189 -6.82 -5.78 14.34
CA GLU A 189 -6.45 -4.49 14.92
C GLU A 189 -5.75 -3.57 13.91
N LEU A 190 -4.79 -4.11 13.16
CA LEU A 190 -3.93 -3.32 12.28
C LEU A 190 -4.55 -3.04 10.92
N THR A 191 -5.42 -3.93 10.42
CA THR A 191 -6.09 -3.78 9.13
C THR A 191 -7.47 -3.12 9.22
N GLY A 192 -8.08 -3.13 10.41
CA GLY A 192 -9.46 -2.67 10.60
C GLY A 192 -10.52 -3.60 9.97
N VAL A 193 -10.14 -4.79 9.48
CA VAL A 193 -11.11 -5.80 9.05
C VAL A 193 -11.94 -6.22 10.27
N PRO A 194 -13.28 -6.15 10.22
CA PRO A 194 -14.10 -6.45 11.39
C PRO A 194 -13.91 -7.88 11.92
N ALA A 195 -13.80 -8.02 13.25
CA ALA A 195 -13.53 -9.30 13.90
C ALA A 195 -14.60 -10.37 13.61
N ASP A 196 -15.87 -9.96 13.50
CA ASP A 196 -17.00 -10.84 13.17
C ASP A 196 -16.94 -11.40 11.74
N GLN A 197 -15.95 -10.99 10.95
CA GLN A 197 -15.71 -11.40 9.57
C GLN A 197 -14.43 -12.21 9.42
N VAL A 198 -13.72 -12.46 10.52
CA VAL A 198 -12.52 -13.30 10.57
C VAL A 198 -12.84 -14.50 11.44
N GLU A 199 -13.20 -15.61 10.80
CA GLU A 199 -13.57 -16.88 11.44
C GLU A 199 -12.29 -17.71 11.68
N PRO A 200 -11.87 -17.95 12.93
CA PRO A 200 -10.73 -18.81 13.22
C PRO A 200 -10.98 -20.24 12.73
N LEU A 201 -9.96 -20.90 12.19
CA LEU A 201 -10.04 -22.27 11.66
C LEU A 201 -9.20 -23.28 12.44
N VAL A 202 -8.67 -22.87 13.58
CA VAL A 202 -7.72 -23.61 14.43
C VAL A 202 -8.21 -23.73 15.85
#